data_AF-A0A3R6XC95-F1
#
_entry.id   AF-A0A3R6XC95-F1
#
_cell.length_a   1.000
_cell.length_b   1.000
_cell.length_c   1.000
_cell.angle_alpha   90.00
_cell.angle_beta   90.00
_cell.angle_gamma   90.00
#
_symmetry.space_group_name_H-M   'P 1'
#
loop_
_entity.id
_entity.type
_entity.pdbx_description
1 polymer ?
#
loop_
_entity_poly.entity_id
_entity_poly.type
_entity_poly.pdbx_seq_one_letter_code
_entity_poly.pdbx_strand_id
1 'polypeptide(L)'
;MTASNASSNGALALGSAFTYNGGTVELWMDPLGLDVKQGGEKTLHVTWQDVVGASSNGSTLHVGTCIKDSHGHRQLDTIVLEGPVSEDVGKFANAIRYIAKLHPLHKSSLPSIDDMADKAPPAQVHAVFEAANIVVTKVLTKHEAHATDIVETLDLTEYAFVVCVGGDGLVSE
;
A
#
# COMPACT_ATOMS: atom_id res chain seq x y z
N MET A 1 2.10 2.87 -25.59
CA MET A 1 0.67 3.13 -25.36
C MET A 1 -0.05 1.79 -25.31
N THR A 2 -0.33 1.29 -24.11
CA THR A 2 -1.31 0.21 -23.91
C THR A 2 -2.42 0.82 -23.07
N ALA A 3 -3.51 1.17 -23.74
CA ALA A 3 -4.69 1.72 -23.10
C ALA A 3 -5.37 0.62 -22.28
N SER A 4 -5.47 0.81 -20.97
CA SER A 4 -6.30 0.01 -20.07
C SER A 4 -7.77 0.20 -20.49
N ASN A 5 -8.37 -0.81 -21.11
CA ASN A 5 -9.80 -0.79 -21.45
C ASN A 5 -10.62 -0.81 -20.15
N ALA A 6 -11.34 0.28 -19.89
CA ALA A 6 -12.32 0.33 -18.82
C ALA A 6 -13.51 -0.59 -19.16
N SER A 7 -13.80 -1.57 -18.31
CA SER A 7 -15.03 -2.36 -18.42
C SER A 7 -16.25 -1.50 -18.05
N SER A 8 -17.46 -1.96 -18.41
CA SER A 8 -18.75 -1.29 -18.11
C SER A 8 -18.99 -0.98 -16.63
N ASN A 9 -18.18 -1.55 -15.75
CA ASN A 9 -18.30 -1.45 -14.30
C ASN A 9 -17.23 -0.51 -13.70
N GLY A 10 -16.47 0.20 -14.54
CA GLY A 10 -15.38 1.08 -14.12
C GLY A 10 -14.07 0.36 -13.74
N ALA A 11 -13.96 -0.95 -14.03
CA ALA A 11 -12.75 -1.71 -13.75
C ALA A 11 -11.66 -1.47 -14.81
N LEU A 12 -10.42 -1.31 -14.36
CA LEU A 12 -9.22 -1.08 -15.16
C LEU A 12 -8.27 -2.27 -15.03
N ALA A 13 -7.90 -2.87 -16.16
CA ALA A 13 -6.84 -3.88 -16.19
C ALA A 13 -5.46 -3.22 -16.00
N LEU A 14 -4.65 -3.80 -15.13
CA LEU A 14 -3.25 -3.42 -14.94
C LEU A 14 -2.41 -4.22 -15.93
N GLY A 15 -2.05 -3.58 -17.03
CA GLY A 15 -1.04 -4.08 -17.96
C GLY A 15 -1.28 -5.50 -18.49
N SER A 16 -0.18 -6.17 -18.79
CA SER A 16 -0.07 -7.53 -19.28
C SER A 16 -0.09 -8.51 -18.11
N ALA A 17 -0.11 -9.80 -18.40
CA ALA A 17 -0.26 -10.81 -17.35
C ALA A 17 0.94 -10.83 -16.38
N PHE A 18 0.63 -10.97 -15.10
CA PHE A 18 1.57 -11.16 -14.00
C PHE A 18 1.70 -12.65 -13.67
N THR A 19 2.70 -13.01 -12.86
CA THR A 19 2.80 -14.32 -12.24
C THR A 19 2.50 -14.22 -10.75
N TYR A 20 1.61 -15.10 -10.27
CA TYR A 20 1.21 -15.22 -8.88
C TYR A 20 1.05 -16.70 -8.51
N ASN A 21 1.68 -17.14 -7.42
CA ASN A 21 1.67 -18.54 -6.98
C ASN A 21 2.02 -19.55 -8.10
N GLY A 22 2.95 -19.18 -8.99
CA GLY A 22 3.37 -20.00 -10.14
C GLY A 22 2.40 -20.05 -11.31
N GLY A 23 1.28 -19.32 -11.25
CA GLY A 23 0.30 -19.20 -12.32
C GLY A 23 0.29 -17.81 -12.96
N THR A 24 -0.08 -17.74 -14.23
CA THR A 24 -0.30 -16.48 -14.94
C THR A 24 -1.65 -15.88 -14.54
N VAL A 25 -1.64 -14.61 -14.12
CA VAL A 25 -2.82 -13.88 -13.62
C VAL A 25 -2.94 -12.50 -14.25
N GLU A 26 -4.15 -11.95 -14.24
CA GLU A 26 -4.44 -10.56 -14.56
C GLU A 26 -4.81 -9.81 -13.28
N LEU A 27 -4.31 -8.59 -13.16
CA LEU A 27 -4.68 -7.68 -12.09
C LEU A 27 -5.70 -6.67 -12.59
N TRP A 28 -6.78 -6.50 -11.84
CA TRP A 28 -7.86 -5.57 -12.15
C TRP A 28 -8.15 -4.67 -10.96
N MET A 29 -8.25 -3.38 -11.19
CA MET A 29 -8.68 -2.40 -10.19
C MET A 29 -10.11 -1.98 -10.50
N ASP A 30 -11.00 -1.96 -9.52
CA ASP A 30 -12.34 -1.37 -9.66
C ASP A 30 -12.67 -0.47 -8.45
N PRO A 31 -13.81 0.23 -8.43
CA PRO A 31 -14.20 1.06 -7.28
C PRO A 31 -14.28 0.34 -5.93
N LEU A 32 -14.42 -0.99 -5.90
CA LEU A 32 -14.61 -1.81 -4.70
C LEU A 32 -13.29 -2.42 -4.20
N GLY A 33 -12.36 -2.71 -5.11
CA GLY A 33 -11.08 -3.28 -4.70
C GLY A 33 -10.14 -3.67 -5.84
N LEU A 34 -9.14 -4.45 -5.45
CA LEU A 34 -8.16 -5.09 -6.31
C LEU A 34 -8.53 -6.56 -6.49
N ASP A 35 -8.62 -6.99 -7.75
CA ASP A 35 -8.87 -8.37 -8.15
C ASP A 35 -7.64 -8.98 -8.79
N VAL A 36 -7.33 -10.21 -8.37
CA VAL A 36 -6.42 -11.10 -9.09
C VAL A 36 -7.28 -12.14 -9.79
N LYS A 37 -7.09 -12.31 -11.10
CA LYS A 37 -7.86 -13.23 -11.92
C LYS A 37 -6.95 -14.22 -12.63
N GLN A 38 -7.30 -15.50 -12.64
CA GLN A 38 -6.59 -16.54 -13.35
C GLN A 38 -7.53 -17.19 -14.36
N GLY A 39 -7.19 -17.16 -15.65
CA GLY A 39 -8.04 -17.73 -16.70
C GLY A 39 -9.43 -17.08 -16.81
N GLY A 40 -9.57 -15.81 -16.39
CA GLY A 40 -10.85 -15.08 -16.36
C GLY A 40 -11.68 -15.30 -15.10
N GLU A 41 -11.32 -16.28 -14.25
CA GLU A 41 -11.94 -16.48 -12.94
C GLU A 41 -11.28 -15.62 -11.87
N LYS A 42 -12.08 -15.06 -10.96
CA LYS A 42 -11.60 -14.26 -9.83
C LYS A 42 -11.06 -15.19 -8.75
N THR A 43 -9.74 -15.15 -8.54
CA THR A 43 -9.06 -16.00 -7.56
C THR A 43 -8.82 -15.30 -6.24
N LEU A 44 -8.70 -13.97 -6.24
CA LEU A 44 -8.54 -13.17 -5.03
C LEU A 44 -9.24 -11.81 -5.19
N HIS A 45 -9.86 -11.34 -4.11
CA HIS A 45 -10.38 -9.99 -3.96
C HIS A 45 -9.77 -9.35 -2.72
N VAL A 46 -9.31 -8.12 -2.84
CA VAL A 46 -8.91 -7.30 -1.70
C VAL A 46 -9.66 -5.98 -1.78
N THR A 47 -10.43 -5.65 -0.74
CA THR A 47 -11.13 -4.36 -0.69
C THR A 47 -10.13 -3.23 -0.42
N TRP A 48 -10.40 -2.01 -0.92
CA TRP A 48 -9.44 -0.90 -0.76
C TRP A 48 -9.13 -0.54 0.69
N GLN A 49 -10.09 -0.71 1.60
CA GLN A 49 -9.91 -0.55 3.05
C GLN A 49 -8.92 -1.56 3.67
N ASP A 50 -8.66 -2.68 2.98
CA ASP A 50 -7.74 -3.73 3.45
C ASP A 50 -6.37 -3.61 2.77
N VAL A 51 -6.19 -2.68 1.83
CA VAL A 51 -4.88 -2.39 1.21
C VAL A 51 -4.16 -1.34 2.06
N VAL A 52 -3.04 -1.74 2.65
CA VAL A 52 -2.24 -0.86 3.53
C VAL A 52 -1.05 -0.21 2.82
N GLY A 53 -0.72 -0.66 1.60
CA GLY A 53 0.30 -0.05 0.79
C GLY A 53 0.66 -0.86 -0.45
N ALA A 54 1.42 -0.24 -1.35
CA ALA A 54 2.00 -0.92 -2.49
C ALA A 54 3.38 -0.32 -2.84
N SER A 55 4.29 -1.19 -3.25
CA SER A 55 5.64 -0.85 -3.69
C SER A 55 6.06 -1.76 -4.85
N SER A 56 7.14 -1.40 -5.52
CA SER A 56 7.73 -2.23 -6.56
C SER A 56 9.23 -2.35 -6.34
N ASN A 57 9.80 -3.48 -6.78
CA ASN A 57 11.23 -3.70 -6.88
C ASN A 57 11.53 -4.34 -8.23
N GLY A 58 12.08 -3.56 -9.17
CA GLY A 58 12.22 -3.98 -10.56
C GLY A 58 10.86 -4.33 -11.17
N SER A 59 10.71 -5.56 -11.65
CA SER A 59 9.45 -6.07 -12.20
C SER A 59 8.52 -6.70 -11.15
N THR A 60 8.86 -6.65 -9.86
CA THR A 60 8.03 -7.26 -8.81
C THR A 60 7.13 -6.20 -8.17
N LEU A 61 5.82 -6.46 -8.11
CA LEU A 61 4.83 -5.67 -7.40
C LEU A 61 4.59 -6.31 -6.02
N HIS A 62 4.64 -5.48 -4.98
CA HIS A 62 4.28 -5.87 -3.63
C HIS A 62 3.04 -5.08 -3.22
N VAL A 63 1.97 -5.77 -2.84
CA VAL A 63 0.76 -5.16 -2.29
C VAL A 63 0.59 -5.62 -0.85
N GLY A 64 0.79 -4.70 0.09
CA GLY A 64 0.57 -4.94 1.51
C GLY A 64 -0.93 -4.93 1.80
N THR A 65 -1.40 -5.96 2.51
CA THR A 65 -2.82 -6.14 2.86
C THR A 65 -2.99 -6.42 4.34
N CYS A 66 -4.16 -6.09 4.88
CA CYS A 66 -4.54 -6.34 6.27
C CYS A 66 -5.98 -6.88 6.33
N ILE A 67 -6.17 -8.11 5.85
CA ILE A 67 -7.49 -8.73 5.67
C ILE A 67 -7.96 -9.33 7.01
N LYS A 68 -9.28 -9.33 7.25
CA LYS A 68 -9.85 -10.05 8.40
C LYS A 68 -9.94 -11.54 8.11
N ASP A 69 -9.47 -12.36 9.05
CA ASP A 69 -9.70 -13.80 9.02
C ASP A 69 -11.16 -14.16 9.42
N SER A 70 -11.48 -15.45 9.40
CA SER A 70 -12.80 -15.96 9.77
C SER A 70 -13.22 -15.67 11.21
N HIS A 71 -12.27 -15.31 12.09
CA HIS A 71 -12.50 -14.95 13.48
C HIS A 71 -12.54 -13.42 13.68
N GLY A 72 -12.39 -12.65 12.61
CA GLY A 72 -12.42 -11.19 12.63
C GLY A 72 -11.09 -10.53 12.99
N HIS A 73 -10.01 -11.31 13.15
CA HIS A 73 -8.68 -10.77 13.41
C HIS A 73 -8.05 -10.26 12.12
N ARG A 74 -7.44 -9.08 12.18
CA ARG A 74 -6.69 -8.48 11.07
C ARG A 74 -5.34 -9.16 10.95
N GLN A 75 -5.00 -9.65 9.76
CA GLN A 75 -3.71 -10.27 9.47
C GLN A 75 -2.97 -9.48 8.40
N LEU A 76 -1.76 -9.04 8.74
CA LEU A 76 -0.86 -8.37 7.81
C LEU A 76 -0.20 -9.40 6.89
N ASP A 77 -0.33 -9.19 5.58
CA ASP A 77 0.28 -10.05 4.56
C ASP A 77 0.72 -9.22 3.35
N THR A 78 1.57 -9.78 2.48
CA THR A 78 2.02 -9.15 1.25
C THR A 78 1.75 -10.04 0.06
N ILE A 79 0.90 -9.57 -0.86
CA ILE A 79 0.72 -10.19 -2.16
C ILE A 79 1.93 -9.80 -3.02
N VAL A 80 2.69 -10.79 -3.48
CA VAL A 80 3.87 -10.60 -4.34
C VAL A 80 3.52 -11.09 -5.74
N LEU A 81 3.63 -10.18 -6.71
CA LEU A 81 3.26 -10.42 -8.11
C LEU A 81 4.46 -10.09 -9.00
N GLU A 82 4.88 -11.05 -9.82
CA GLU A 82 5.95 -10.83 -10.79
C GLU A 82 5.34 -10.30 -12.09
N GLY A 83 5.55 -9.03 -12.37
CA GLY A 83 5.13 -8.39 -13.61
C GLY A 83 6.07 -8.69 -14.77
N PRO A 84 5.61 -8.46 -16.02
CA PRO A 84 6.48 -8.54 -17.18
C PRO A 84 7.54 -7.44 -17.13
N VAL A 85 8.76 -7.77 -17.54
CA VAL A 85 9.94 -6.87 -17.50
C VAL A 85 9.72 -5.56 -18.25
N SER A 86 8.81 -5.54 -19.23
CA SER A 86 8.50 -4.39 -20.08
C SER A 86 7.52 -3.38 -19.48
N GLU A 87 6.91 -3.67 -18.34
CA GLU A 87 5.88 -2.80 -17.75
C GLU A 87 6.37 -1.99 -16.56
N ASP A 88 5.84 -0.78 -16.44
CA ASP A 88 6.12 0.08 -15.30
C ASP A 88 5.29 -0.37 -14.09
N VAL A 89 5.82 -1.40 -13.42
CA VAL A 89 5.23 -1.94 -12.19
C VAL A 89 5.22 -0.89 -11.06
N GLY A 90 6.14 0.09 -11.12
CA GLY A 90 6.16 1.24 -10.21
C GLY A 90 4.92 2.12 -10.36
N LYS A 91 4.50 2.39 -11.60
CA LYS A 91 3.26 3.11 -11.89
C LYS A 91 2.04 2.40 -11.30
N PHE A 92 1.98 1.08 -11.40
CA PHE A 92 0.88 0.30 -10.81
C PHE A 92 0.88 0.35 -9.29
N ALA A 93 2.05 0.24 -8.66
CA ALA A 93 2.18 0.41 -7.21
C ALA A 93 1.68 1.80 -6.76
N ASN A 94 2.04 2.85 -7.50
CA ASN A 94 1.59 4.21 -7.21
C ASN A 94 0.06 4.34 -7.36
N ALA A 95 -0.52 3.82 -8.45
CA ALA A 95 -1.97 3.83 -8.66
C ALA A 95 -2.73 3.09 -7.56
N ILE A 96 -2.25 1.92 -7.14
CA ILE A 96 -2.82 1.15 -6.02
C ILE A 96 -2.78 1.97 -4.72
N ARG A 97 -1.65 2.63 -4.40
CA ARG A 97 -1.56 3.49 -3.21
C ARG A 97 -2.54 4.66 -3.26
N TYR A 98 -2.70 5.29 -4.42
CA TYR A 98 -3.63 6.38 -4.59
C TYR A 98 -5.06 5.96 -4.26
N ILE A 99 -5.54 4.89 -4.92
CA ILE A 99 -6.93 4.48 -4.75
C ILE A 99 -7.17 3.87 -3.38
N ALA A 100 -6.23 3.12 -2.79
CA ALA A 100 -6.38 2.61 -1.43
C ALA A 100 -6.69 3.75 -0.42
N LYS A 101 -5.98 4.88 -0.57
CA LYS A 101 -6.20 6.07 0.27
C LYS A 101 -7.48 6.84 -0.07
N LEU A 102 -7.82 6.96 -1.35
CA LEU A 102 -8.88 7.86 -1.82
C LEU A 102 -10.15 7.15 -2.30
N HIS A 103 -10.26 5.83 -2.09
CA HIS A 103 -11.42 5.03 -2.49
C HIS A 103 -12.78 5.60 -2.02
N PRO A 104 -12.92 6.28 -0.87
CA PRO A 104 -14.22 6.86 -0.49
C PRO A 104 -14.70 7.94 -1.45
N LEU A 105 -13.80 8.54 -2.24
CA LEU A 105 -14.10 9.55 -3.26
C LEU A 105 -14.43 8.95 -4.64
N HIS A 106 -14.18 7.64 -4.84
CA HIS A 106 -14.23 6.97 -6.13
C HIS A 106 -15.19 5.78 -6.12
N LYS A 107 -16.43 6.01 -5.68
CA LYS A 107 -17.43 4.94 -5.48
C LYS A 107 -18.04 4.36 -6.76
N SER A 108 -18.00 5.09 -7.87
CA SER A 108 -18.67 4.72 -9.12
C SER A 108 -17.72 4.56 -10.31
N SER A 109 -16.51 5.09 -10.22
CA SER A 109 -15.51 5.02 -11.28
C SER A 109 -14.13 5.36 -10.75
N LEU A 110 -13.11 4.85 -11.42
CA LEU A 110 -11.71 5.14 -11.15
C LEU A 110 -11.18 6.21 -12.13
N PRO A 111 -10.25 7.10 -11.69
CA PRO A 111 -9.44 7.89 -12.61
C PRO A 111 -8.53 6.98 -13.47
N SER A 112 -7.86 7.56 -14.46
CA SER A 112 -6.88 6.81 -15.24
C SER A 112 -5.71 6.32 -14.38
N ILE A 113 -5.04 5.23 -14.77
CA ILE A 113 -3.86 4.71 -14.05
C ILE A 113 -2.76 5.78 -13.99
N ASP A 114 -2.57 6.56 -15.05
CA ASP A 114 -1.64 7.69 -15.09
C ASP A 114 -1.98 8.75 -14.05
N ASP A 115 -3.24 9.22 -14.02
CA ASP A 115 -3.70 10.21 -13.04
C ASP A 115 -3.51 9.75 -11.60
N MET A 116 -3.82 8.48 -11.33
CA MET A 116 -3.65 7.90 -10.00
C MET A 116 -2.18 7.80 -9.63
N ALA A 117 -1.32 7.35 -10.55
CA ALA A 117 0.10 7.21 -10.31
C ALA A 117 0.78 8.56 -10.03
N ASP A 118 0.44 9.60 -10.79
CA ASP A 118 1.02 10.94 -10.66
C ASP A 118 0.62 11.63 -9.35
N LYS A 119 -0.58 11.32 -8.84
CA LYS A 119 -1.12 11.91 -7.61
C LYS A 119 -0.92 11.01 -6.39
N ALA A 120 -0.22 9.89 -6.55
CA ALA A 120 -0.07 8.91 -5.50
C ALA A 120 0.67 9.51 -4.29
N PRO A 121 0.17 9.27 -3.06
CA PRO A 121 0.94 9.63 -1.89
C PRO A 121 2.26 8.83 -1.85
N PRO A 122 3.31 9.35 -1.19
CA PRO A 122 4.50 8.55 -0.92
C PRO A 122 4.12 7.31 -0.12
N ALA A 123 4.92 6.25 -0.22
CA ALA A 123 4.74 5.06 0.61
C ALA A 123 4.85 5.46 2.09
N GLN A 124 3.79 5.21 2.87
CA GLN A 124 3.72 5.60 4.28
C GLN A 124 3.38 4.37 5.13
N VAL A 125 4.15 4.17 6.20
CA VAL A 125 3.90 3.12 7.21
C VAL A 125 2.67 3.40 8.08
N HIS A 126 2.10 4.61 8.02
CA HIS A 126 0.96 5.00 8.83
C HIS A 126 -0.27 4.10 8.61
N ALA A 127 -0.56 3.73 7.36
CA ALA A 127 -1.69 2.86 7.04
C ALA A 127 -1.53 1.44 7.63
N VAL A 128 -0.29 0.96 7.78
CA VAL A 128 0.00 -0.31 8.46
C VAL A 128 -0.32 -0.21 9.95
N PHE A 129 0.07 0.90 10.60
CA PHE A 129 -0.24 1.13 12.02
C PHE A 129 -1.74 1.28 12.26
N GLU A 130 -2.44 2.04 11.43
CA GLU A 130 -3.89 2.21 11.52
C GLU A 130 -4.61 0.85 11.38
N ALA A 131 -4.24 0.04 10.39
CA ALA A 131 -4.84 -1.27 10.18
C ALA A 131 -4.55 -2.26 11.32
N ALA A 132 -3.39 -2.13 11.97
CA ALA A 132 -3.03 -2.88 13.18
C ALA A 132 -3.63 -2.30 14.47
N ASN A 133 -4.45 -1.24 14.38
CA ASN A 133 -5.00 -0.50 15.53
C ASN A 133 -3.91 0.00 16.49
N ILE A 134 -2.75 0.39 15.95
CA ILE A 134 -1.62 0.96 16.67
C ILE A 134 -1.77 2.48 16.68
N VAL A 135 -1.92 3.05 17.87
CA VAL A 135 -1.87 4.51 18.07
C VAL A 135 -0.42 4.94 18.17
N VAL A 136 0.00 5.89 17.33
CA VAL A 136 1.38 6.38 17.29
C VAL A 136 1.46 7.81 17.82
N THR A 137 2.20 7.99 18.91
CA THR A 137 2.61 9.31 19.39
C THR A 137 4.01 9.62 18.85
N LYS A 138 4.15 10.67 18.05
CA LYS A 138 5.44 11.07 17.48
C LYS A 138 6.04 12.21 18.29
N VAL A 139 7.20 11.96 18.89
CA VAL A 139 8.02 12.99 19.56
C VAL A 139 9.25 13.27 18.69
N LEU A 140 9.48 14.53 18.34
CA LEU A 140 10.59 14.94 17.48
C LEU A 140 11.68 15.62 18.31
N THR A 141 12.90 15.08 18.26
CA THR A 141 14.10 15.74 18.80
C THR A 141 14.58 16.84 17.85
N LYS A 142 14.87 18.02 18.38
CA LYS A 142 15.28 19.20 17.58
C LYS A 142 16.76 19.55 17.67
N HIS A 143 17.47 19.05 18.67
CA HIS A 143 18.87 19.33 18.93
C HIS A 143 19.55 18.12 19.58
N GLU A 144 20.88 18.17 19.66
CA GLU A 144 21.70 17.19 20.38
C GLU A 144 21.21 17.03 21.84
N ALA A 145 21.34 15.82 22.38
CA ALA A 145 20.93 15.41 23.74
C ALA A 145 19.42 15.47 24.08
N HIS A 146 18.57 16.05 23.24
CA HIS A 146 17.10 16.14 23.48
C HIS A 146 16.44 14.76 23.66
N ALA A 147 17.00 13.70 23.04
CA ALA A 147 16.51 12.34 23.25
C ALA A 147 16.58 11.92 24.72
N THR A 148 17.62 12.33 25.45
CA THR A 148 17.79 12.06 26.88
C THR A 148 16.72 12.77 27.70
N ASP A 149 16.48 14.06 27.43
CA ASP A 149 15.45 14.86 28.12
C ASP A 149 14.05 14.25 27.96
N ILE A 150 13.74 13.70 26.78
CA ILE A 150 12.48 13.01 26.51
C ILE A 150 12.41 11.72 27.34
N VAL A 151 13.46 10.91 27.35
CA VAL A 151 13.48 9.64 28.09
C VAL A 151 13.30 9.86 29.60
N GLU A 152 13.85 10.94 30.15
CA GLU A 152 13.70 11.26 31.58
C GLU A 152 12.27 11.63 31.99
N THR A 153 11.44 12.08 31.06
CA THR A 153 10.08 12.57 31.31
C THR A 153 8.99 11.68 30.72
N LEU A 154 9.35 10.70 29.89
CA LEU A 154 8.41 9.81 29.23
C LEU A 154 7.96 8.69 30.19
N ASP A 155 6.66 8.64 30.49
CA ASP A 155 6.08 7.51 31.20
C ASP A 155 5.97 6.29 30.26
N LEU A 156 6.91 5.37 30.37
CA LEU A 156 6.95 4.16 29.55
C LEU A 156 5.77 3.21 29.82
N THR A 157 5.07 3.36 30.96
CA THR A 157 3.91 2.50 31.28
C THR A 157 2.69 2.81 30.41
N GLU A 158 2.66 3.98 29.77
CA GLU A 158 1.61 4.37 28.83
C GLU A 158 1.75 3.72 27.44
N TYR A 159 2.90 3.09 27.15
CA TYR A 159 3.23 2.57 25.82
C TYR A 159 3.51 1.07 25.83
N ALA A 160 2.92 0.33 24.88
CA ALA A 160 3.21 -1.10 24.71
C ALA A 160 4.63 -1.38 24.20
N PHE A 161 5.20 -0.45 23.43
CA PHE A 161 6.59 -0.45 22.98
C PHE A 161 7.00 0.96 22.54
N VAL A 162 8.30 1.22 22.49
CA VAL A 162 8.88 2.49 22.02
C VAL A 162 9.87 2.19 20.88
N VAL A 163 9.80 2.98 19.80
CA VAL A 163 10.74 2.92 18.68
C VAL A 163 11.55 4.20 18.65
N CYS A 164 12.86 4.09 18.84
CA CYS A 164 13.79 5.21 18.73
C CYS A 164 14.46 5.18 17.36
N VAL A 165 14.20 6.18 16.52
CA VAL A 165 14.87 6.35 15.23
C VAL A 165 15.95 7.41 15.39
N GLY A 166 17.19 6.97 15.52
CA GLY A 166 18.37 7.84 15.53
C GLY A 166 18.96 7.96 14.13
N GLY A 167 19.28 9.19 13.73
CA GLY A 167 20.19 9.49 12.64
C GLY A 167 21.16 10.56 13.12
N ASP A 168 22.40 10.53 12.64
CA ASP A 168 23.26 11.71 12.66
C ASP A 168 22.57 12.76 11.80
N GLY A 169 21.92 13.74 12.42
CA GLY A 169 21.30 14.83 11.67
C GLY A 169 22.36 15.50 10.80
N LEU A 170 22.42 15.17 9.51
CA LEU A 170 23.26 15.86 8.54
C LEU A 170 22.75 17.29 8.44
N VAL A 171 23.36 18.16 9.24
CA VAL A 171 23.41 19.59 8.99
C VAL A 171 24.14 19.75 7.66
N SER A 172 23.40 20.05 6.60
CA SER A 172 23.99 20.82 5.50
C SER A 172 24.13 22.25 6.02
N GLU A 173 25.36 22.74 6.07
CA GLU A 173 25.61 24.19 6.07
C GLU A 173 24.93 24.85 4.85
#